data_AF-A0A936INZ5-F1
#
_entry.id   AF-A0A936INZ5-F1
#
_cell.length_a   1.000
_cell.length_b   1.000
_cell.length_c   1.000
_cell.angle_alpha   90.00
_cell.angle_beta   90.00
_cell.angle_gamma   90.00
#
_symmetry.space_group_name_H-M   'P 1'
#
loop_
_entity.id
_entity.type
_entity.pdbx_description
1 polymer ?
#
loop_
_entity_poly.entity_id
_entity_poly.type
_entity_poly.pdbx_seq_one_letter_code
_entity_poly.pdbx_strand_id
1 'polypeptide(L)' 'MEAQIESATAHTSTEICVSPNEAVLRRERELLRLSRCRVLHDLEMSRHPRHQDQLRRALAALDERLLKFDTPN' A
#
# COMPACT_ATOMS: atom_id res chain seq x y z
N MET A 1 30.98 24.28 -30.43
CA MET A 1 31.17 22.93 -29.89
C MET A 1 30.28 22.81 -28.67
N GLU A 2 28.98 22.58 -28.86
CA GLU A 2 28.37 21.26 -29.10
C GLU A 2 28.46 20.43 -27.81
N ALA A 3 27.35 20.11 -27.13
CA ALA A 3 26.33 19.25 -27.69
C ALA A 3 24.91 19.65 -27.27
N GLN A 4 24.06 19.77 -28.28
CA GLN A 4 22.61 19.64 -28.17
C GLN A 4 22.31 18.20 -27.77
N ILE A 5 21.53 18.02 -26.70
CA ILE A 5 20.89 16.73 -26.43
C ILE A 5 19.49 16.83 -27.02
N GLU A 6 19.43 16.58 -28.32
CA GLU A 6 18.22 16.17 -29.01
C GLU A 6 18.06 14.66 -28.76
N SER A 7 17.07 14.29 -27.96
CA SER A 7 16.53 12.93 -28.02
C SER A 7 15.03 13.01 -27.86
N ALA A 8 14.38 13.13 -29.02
CA ALA A 8 12.98 12.87 -29.18
C ALA A 8 12.68 11.43 -28.77
N THR A 9 12.09 11.24 -27.59
CA THR A 9 11.26 10.08 -27.33
C THR A 9 9.83 10.55 -27.26
N ALA A 10 9.17 10.52 -28.43
CA ALA A 10 7.73 10.53 -28.54
C ALA A 10 7.21 9.20 -27.96
N HIS A 11 7.22 9.10 -26.64
CA HIS A 11 6.35 8.18 -25.95
C HIS A 11 5.29 9.04 -25.32
N THR A 12 4.05 8.78 -25.72
CA THR A 12 2.85 9.15 -25.00
C THR A 12 2.89 8.49 -23.63
N SER A 13 3.81 8.94 -22.78
CA SER A 13 3.65 8.86 -21.36
C SER A 13 2.49 9.80 -21.14
N THR A 14 1.28 9.24 -21.09
CA THR A 14 0.29 9.78 -20.17
C THR A 14 1.06 9.89 -18.87
N GLU A 15 1.59 11.09 -18.62
CA GLU A 15 2.01 11.50 -17.31
C GLU A 15 0.72 11.36 -16.53
N ILE A 16 0.53 10.16 -15.95
CA ILE A 16 -0.39 9.96 -14.86
C ILE A 16 0.24 10.86 -13.82
N CYS A 17 -0.16 12.13 -13.87
CA CYS A 17 -0.03 13.09 -12.83
C CYS A 17 -0.80 12.43 -11.70
N VAL A 18 -0.11 11.55 -10.99
CA VAL A 18 -0.62 10.86 -9.81
C VAL A 18 -0.97 12.02 -8.92
N SER A 19 -2.25 12.38 -8.92
CA SER A 19 -2.71 13.52 -8.17
C SER A 19 -2.22 13.31 -6.75
N PRO A 20 -1.81 14.35 -6.01
CA PRO A 20 -1.29 14.18 -4.64
C PRO A 20 -2.22 13.32 -3.77
N ASN A 21 -3.52 13.35 -4.05
CA ASN A 21 -4.53 12.46 -3.49
C ASN A 21 -4.26 10.96 -3.78
N GLU A 22 -4.00 10.59 -5.03
CA GLU A 22 -3.72 9.21 -5.43
C GLU A 22 -2.37 8.70 -4.86
N ALA A 23 -1.37 9.57 -4.72
CA ALA A 23 -0.11 9.23 -4.05
C ALA A 23 -0.32 8.96 -2.54
N VAL A 24 -1.16 9.75 -1.88
CA VAL A 24 -1.55 9.53 -0.48
C VAL A 24 -2.30 8.21 -0.34
N LEU A 25 -3.29 7.93 -1.20
CA LEU A 25 -4.04 6.68 -1.18
C LEU A 25 -3.13 5.45 -1.37
N ARG A 26 -2.16 5.53 -2.29
CA ARG A 26 -1.17 4.46 -2.49
C ARG A 26 -0.32 4.23 -1.24
N ARG A 27 0.18 5.30 -0.63
CA ARG A 27 0.97 5.23 0.60
C ARG A 27 0.17 4.64 1.77
N GLU A 28 -1.08 5.08 1.94
CA GLU A 28 -1.96 4.54 2.97
C GLU A 28 -2.24 3.05 2.78
N ARG A 29 -2.47 2.62 1.53
CA ARG A 29 -2.61 1.20 1.19
C ARG A 29 -1.35 0.40 1.54
N GLU A 30 -0.17 0.90 1.22
CA GLU A 30 1.10 0.25 1.58
C GLU A 30 1.28 0.14 3.09
N LEU A 31 0.99 1.21 3.83
CA LEU A 31 1.07 1.20 5.30
C LEU A 31 0.13 0.15 5.90
N LEU A 32 -1.09 0.03 5.38
CA LEU A 32 -2.04 -1.00 5.80
C LEU A 32 -1.54 -2.42 5.50
N ARG A 33 -0.95 -2.65 4.31
CA ARG A 33 -0.35 -3.94 3.95
C ARG A 33 0.81 -4.31 4.86
N LEU A 34 1.70 -3.36 5.16
CA LEU A 34 2.80 -3.56 6.11
C LEU A 34 2.30 -3.90 7.51
N SER A 35 1.28 -3.17 7.98
CA SER A 35 0.67 -3.45 9.28
C SER A 35 0.03 -4.85 9.33
N ARG A 36 -0.64 -5.27 8.24
CA ARG A 36 -1.22 -6.61 8.12
C ARG A 36 -0.14 -7.69 8.22
N CYS A 37 0.97 -7.54 7.47
CA CYS A 37 2.09 -8.47 7.53
C CYS A 37 2.68 -8.57 8.95
N ARG A 38 2.82 -7.45 9.65
CA ARG A 38 3.31 -7.45 11.04
C ARG A 38 2.37 -8.19 11.98
N VAL A 39 1.07 -7.95 11.90
CA VAL A 39 0.07 -8.63 12.75
C VAL A 39 0.02 -10.14 12.48
N LEU A 40 0.18 -10.56 11.23
CA LEU A 40 0.30 -11.99 10.87
C LEU A 40 1.55 -12.60 11.50
N HIS A 41 2.70 -11.94 11.38
CA HIS A 41 3.93 -12.41 12.01
C HIS A 41 3.78 -12.47 13.54
N ASP A 42 3.16 -11.47 14.15
CA ASP A 42 2.89 -11.46 15.59
C ASP A 42 1.93 -12.58 16.01
N LEU A 43 0.97 -12.97 15.15
CA LEU A 43 0.09 -14.11 15.37
C LEU A 43 0.86 -15.44 15.33
N GLU A 44 1.78 -15.59 14.39
CA GLU A 44 2.63 -16.78 14.26
C GLU A 44 3.57 -16.94 15.47
N MET A 45 4.09 -15.83 15.99
CA MET A 45 5.01 -15.83 17.14
C MET A 45 4.28 -15.89 18.49
N SER A 46 3.04 -15.40 18.57
CA SER A 46 2.32 -15.34 19.84
C SER A 46 1.79 -16.72 20.26
N ARG A 47 2.08 -17.11 21.50
CA ARG A 47 1.55 -18.34 22.14
C ARG A 47 0.41 -18.08 23.12
N HIS A 48 0.06 -16.81 23.35
CA HIS A 48 -0.94 -16.44 24.35
C HIS A 48 -2.34 -16.31 23.70
N PRO A 49 -3.34 -17.10 24.12
CA PRO A 49 -4.64 -17.17 23.44
C PRO A 49 -5.35 -15.81 23.41
N ARG A 50 -5.34 -15.07 24.53
CA ARG A 50 -5.95 -13.73 24.60
C ARG A 50 -5.27 -12.72 23.68
N HIS A 51 -3.96 -12.83 23.48
CA HIS A 51 -3.22 -11.95 22.59
C HIS A 51 -3.48 -12.30 21.12
N GLN A 52 -3.57 -13.60 20.79
CA GLN A 52 -3.99 -14.04 19.46
C GLN A 52 -5.39 -13.56 19.10
N ASP A 53 -6.34 -13.58 20.03
CA ASP A 53 -7.69 -13.02 19.79
C ASP A 53 -7.65 -11.52 19.48
N GLN A 54 -6.82 -10.75 20.19
CA GLN A 54 -6.64 -9.33 19.92
C GLN A 54 -6.02 -9.10 18.54
N LEU A 55 -4.98 -9.85 18.20
CA LEU A 55 -4.31 -9.75 16.90
C LEU A 55 -5.23 -10.17 15.74
N ARG A 56 -6.06 -11.20 15.91
CA ARG A 56 -7.07 -11.61 14.92
C ARG A 56 -8.11 -10.52 14.67
N ARG A 57 -8.57 -9.85 15.73
CA ARG A 57 -9.49 -8.70 15.59
C ARG A 57 -8.82 -7.53 14.87
N ALA A 58 -7.57 -7.23 15.23
CA ALA A 58 -6.79 -6.20 14.55
C ALA A 58 -6.59 -6.53 13.07
N LEU A 59 -6.30 -7.79 12.74
CA LEU A 59 -6.14 -8.28 11.38
C LEU A 59 -7.42 -8.08 10.56
N ALA A 60 -8.57 -8.49 11.10
CA ALA A 60 -9.86 -8.31 10.43
C ALA A 60 -10.16 -6.84 10.13
N ALA A 61 -9.90 -5.94 11.08
CA ALA A 61 -10.09 -4.50 10.87
C ALA A 61 -9.14 -3.93 9.79
N LEU A 62 -7.89 -4.43 9.71
CA LEU A 62 -6.95 -4.05 8.67
C LEU A 62 -7.40 -4.55 7.30
N ASP A 63 -7.89 -5.79 7.22
CA ASP A 63 -8.41 -6.39 5.99
C ASP A 63 -9.66 -5.65 5.47
N GLU A 64 -10.61 -5.28 6.35
CA GLU A 64 -11.76 -4.45 5.97
C GLU A 64 -11.35 -3.09 5.41
N ARG A 65 -10.33 -2.45 6.01
CA ARG A 65 -9.80 -1.18 5.50
C ARG A 65 -9.16 -1.39 4.14
N LEU A 66 -8.32 -2.42 3.97
CA LEU A 66 -7.69 -2.75 2.69
C LEU A 66 -8.73 -3.00 1.59
N LEU A 67 -9.81 -3.73 1.90
CA LEU A 67 -10.89 -3.98 0.95
C LEU A 67 -11.52 -2.67 0.46
N LYS A 68 -11.73 -1.68 1.34
CA LYS A 68 -12.24 -0.36 0.96
C LYS A 68 -11.29 0.42 0.05
N PHE A 69 -9.98 0.21 0.17
CA PHE A 69 -8.99 0.82 -0.71
C PHE A 69 -8.83 0.07 -2.04
N ASP A 70 -9.12 -1.24 -2.07
CA ASP A 70 -8.96 -2.08 -3.26
C ASP A 70 -10.20 -2.12 -4.13
N THR A 71 -11.40 -1.99 -3.54
CA THR A 71 -12.66 -1.92 -4.28
C THR A 71 -12.68 -0.63 -5.10
N PRO A 72 -12.60 -0.68 -6.44
CA PRO A 72 -12.78 0.50 -7.26
C PRO A 72 -14.24 0.92 -7.14
N ASN A 73 -14.49 2.16 -6.73
CA ASN A 73 -15.79 2.80 -6.88
C ASN A 73 -16.00 3.19 -8.34
#